data_AF-A0A971EY93-F1
#
_entry.id   AF-A0A971EY93-F1
#
_cell.length_a   1.000
_cell.length_b   1.000
_cell.length_c   1.000
_cell.angle_alpha   90.00
_cell.angle_beta   90.00
_cell.angle_gamma   90.00
#
_symmetry.space_group_name_H-M   'P 1'
#
loop_
_entity.id
_entity.type
_entity.pdbx_description
1 polymer ?
#
loop_
_entity_poly.entity_id
_entity_poly.type
_entity_poly.pdbx_seq_one_letter_code
_entity_poly.pdbx_strand_id
1 'polypeptide(L)'
;MGKDIKEKKNLWILVVCIITVAIAATVLVVFREKLFNKKEEVNYGNAIAIERIDGQDSLRMPYKYIDKILMDKLLFQEEIELISISSVNFEVSEEGIRWGMSNNGLVNTGDKDALKILGGIKYCKGITDTSSIINEKGNSSVIFYEGYSEQILTDSSNDYVIIPSSMIRYINDELTSEEKVMTLRHSSESNSIGQYKIIGEYTTKDEYDTIYVSYSSMVKLLKAAKIEMSEYVDTLLIILNEGKDCTKLIEYLEEYFADADSLEKYEGKINMFDDPYIYQFVHYSK
;
A
#
# COMPACT_ATOMS: atom_id res chain seq x y z
N MET A 1 -47.15 26.36 -31.26
CA MET A 1 -45.90 25.75 -31.77
C MET A 1 -44.68 25.87 -30.84
N GLY A 2 -44.66 26.73 -29.82
CA GLY A 2 -43.50 26.87 -28.90
C GLY A 2 -43.51 26.01 -27.63
N LYS A 3 -44.67 25.45 -27.23
CA LYS A 3 -44.82 24.67 -25.99
C LYS A 3 -44.32 23.22 -26.16
N ASP A 4 -44.67 22.56 -27.26
CA ASP A 4 -44.19 21.22 -27.63
C ASP A 4 -42.67 21.11 -27.78
N ILE A 5 -42.02 22.16 -28.30
CA ILE A 5 -40.56 22.18 -28.50
C ILE A 5 -39.85 22.26 -27.14
N LYS A 6 -40.42 23.00 -26.18
CA LYS A 6 -39.86 23.18 -24.84
C LYS A 6 -40.04 21.92 -23.98
N GLU A 7 -41.19 21.25 -24.10
CA GLU A 7 -41.45 19.97 -23.45
C GLU A 7 -40.55 18.85 -24.00
N LYS A 8 -40.38 18.76 -25.33
CA LYS A 8 -39.42 17.82 -25.94
C LYS A 8 -37.98 18.07 -25.49
N LYS A 9 -37.55 19.32 -25.36
CA LYS A 9 -36.19 19.67 -24.92
C LYS A 9 -35.96 19.33 -23.44
N ASN A 10 -36.95 19.55 -22.58
CA ASN A 10 -36.89 19.15 -21.16
C ASN A 10 -36.91 17.63 -20.99
N LEU A 11 -37.71 16.91 -21.80
CA LEU A 11 -37.71 15.45 -21.81
C LEU A 11 -36.35 14.89 -22.26
N TRP A 12 -35.73 15.51 -23.26
CA TRP A 12 -34.41 15.11 -23.77
C TRP A 12 -33.29 15.34 -22.75
N ILE A 13 -33.33 16.47 -22.02
CA ILE A 13 -32.37 16.74 -20.92
C ILE A 13 -32.55 15.72 -19.80
N LEU A 14 -33.78 15.39 -19.43
CA LEU A 14 -34.06 14.42 -18.36
C LEU A 14 -33.63 12.99 -18.77
N VAL A 15 -33.82 12.61 -20.04
CA VAL A 15 -33.33 11.35 -20.59
C VAL A 15 -31.79 11.32 -20.62
N VAL A 16 -31.14 12.41 -21.02
CA VAL A 16 -29.67 12.51 -21.00
C VAL A 16 -29.14 12.43 -19.56
N CYS A 17 -29.78 13.09 -18.58
CA CYS A 17 -29.40 13.00 -17.17
C CYS A 17 -29.62 11.59 -16.59
N ILE A 18 -30.70 10.90 -16.95
CA ILE A 18 -30.91 9.52 -16.53
C ILE A 18 -29.89 8.60 -17.18
N ILE A 19 -29.54 8.81 -18.45
CA ILE A 19 -28.52 8.03 -19.14
C ILE A 19 -27.13 8.30 -18.55
N THR A 20 -26.77 9.55 -18.22
CA THR A 20 -25.47 9.84 -17.59
C THR A 20 -25.40 9.34 -16.15
N VAL A 21 -26.48 9.41 -15.37
CA VAL A 21 -26.53 8.81 -14.03
C VAL A 21 -26.55 7.29 -14.11
N ALA A 22 -27.25 6.70 -15.08
CA ALA A 22 -27.26 5.26 -15.28
C ALA A 22 -25.91 4.75 -15.78
N ILE A 23 -25.22 5.47 -16.68
CA ILE A 23 -23.85 5.17 -17.12
C ILE A 23 -22.86 5.40 -15.99
N ALA A 24 -23.00 6.45 -15.18
CA ALA A 24 -22.15 6.66 -14.01
C ALA A 24 -22.37 5.55 -12.97
N ALA A 25 -23.62 5.11 -12.76
CA ALA A 25 -23.96 4.00 -11.87
C ALA A 25 -23.54 2.63 -12.45
N THR A 26 -23.64 2.39 -13.76
CA THR A 26 -23.11 1.16 -14.38
C THR A 26 -21.60 1.17 -14.47
N VAL A 27 -20.96 2.32 -14.66
CA VAL A 27 -19.50 2.44 -14.56
C VAL A 27 -19.05 2.25 -13.13
N LEU A 28 -19.74 2.78 -12.12
CA LEU A 28 -19.48 2.52 -10.69
C LEU A 28 -19.76 1.08 -10.29
N VAL A 29 -20.81 0.45 -10.82
CA VAL A 29 -21.13 -0.96 -10.60
C VAL A 29 -20.12 -1.84 -11.34
N VAL A 30 -19.72 -1.53 -12.57
CA VAL A 30 -18.69 -2.28 -13.32
C VAL A 30 -17.29 -2.02 -12.77
N PHE A 31 -17.00 -0.85 -12.20
CA PHE A 31 -15.78 -0.59 -11.43
C PHE A 31 -15.81 -1.32 -10.10
N ARG A 32 -16.96 -1.33 -9.39
CA ARG A 32 -17.16 -2.18 -8.21
C ARG A 32 -17.04 -3.65 -8.58
N GLU A 33 -17.53 -4.09 -9.72
CA GLU A 33 -17.35 -5.47 -10.18
C GLU A 33 -15.89 -5.71 -10.61
N LYS A 34 -15.13 -4.72 -11.08
CA LYS A 34 -13.69 -4.93 -11.34
C LYS A 34 -12.83 -4.90 -10.06
N LEU A 35 -13.18 -4.09 -9.06
CA LEU A 35 -12.51 -4.03 -7.76
C LEU A 35 -12.95 -5.18 -6.83
N PHE A 36 -14.23 -5.57 -6.87
CA PHE A 36 -14.86 -6.53 -5.96
C PHE A 36 -15.37 -7.82 -6.66
N ASN A 37 -15.48 -7.92 -8.00
CA ASN A 37 -15.57 -9.22 -8.71
C ASN A 37 -14.20 -9.76 -9.14
N LYS A 38 -13.10 -9.26 -8.55
CA LYS A 38 -12.16 -10.20 -7.95
C LYS A 38 -12.81 -10.79 -6.68
N LYS A 39 -13.89 -11.53 -6.93
CA LYS A 39 -14.45 -12.58 -6.07
C LYS A 39 -13.86 -13.91 -6.54
N GLU A 40 -12.57 -13.92 -6.90
CA GLU A 40 -11.74 -14.88 -6.18
C GLU A 40 -11.82 -14.36 -4.76
N GLU A 41 -12.49 -15.09 -3.85
CA GLU A 41 -12.22 -14.92 -2.44
C GLU A 41 -10.71 -14.76 -2.34
N VAL A 42 -10.23 -13.57 -2.00
CA VAL A 42 -8.89 -13.47 -1.44
C VAL A 42 -9.04 -14.37 -0.24
N ASN A 43 -8.54 -15.60 -0.35
CA ASN A 43 -8.55 -16.56 0.73
C ASN A 43 -7.54 -15.98 1.72
N TYR A 44 -7.99 -15.01 2.52
CA TYR A 44 -7.22 -14.37 3.58
C TYR A 44 -6.79 -15.43 4.61
N GLY A 45 -7.31 -16.67 4.50
CA GLY A 45 -7.07 -17.73 5.45
C GLY A 45 -7.68 -17.37 6.79
N ASN A 46 -7.01 -17.80 7.85
CA ASN A 46 -7.30 -17.34 9.20
C ASN A 46 -6.61 -15.98 9.39
N ALA A 47 -7.34 -14.88 9.26
CA ALA A 47 -6.77 -13.53 9.32
C ALA A 47 -7.76 -12.48 9.82
N ILE A 48 -7.22 -11.36 10.31
CA ILE A 48 -7.98 -10.19 10.72
C ILE A 48 -7.61 -9.04 9.79
N ALA A 49 -8.57 -8.53 9.03
CA ALA A 49 -8.38 -7.32 8.23
C ALA A 49 -8.82 -6.09 9.03
N ILE A 50 -8.09 -5.00 8.91
CA ILE A 50 -8.55 -3.70 9.40
C ILE A 50 -9.08 -2.90 8.23
N GLU A 51 -10.27 -2.34 8.39
CA GLU A 51 -11.03 -1.65 7.36
C GLU A 51 -11.61 -0.34 7.89
N ARG A 52 -12.07 0.54 6.99
CA ARG A 52 -12.82 1.74 7.39
C ARG A 52 -14.30 1.41 7.54
N ILE A 53 -14.91 1.96 8.59
CA ILE A 53 -16.35 1.80 8.85
C ILE A 53 -17.20 2.45 7.74
N ASP A 54 -16.69 3.51 7.10
CA ASP A 54 -17.38 4.18 5.99
C ASP A 54 -17.30 3.44 4.64
N GLY A 55 -16.62 2.29 4.59
CA GLY A 55 -16.53 1.41 3.43
C GLY A 55 -15.65 1.94 2.29
N GLN A 56 -14.77 2.90 2.56
CA GLN A 56 -13.73 3.32 1.61
C GLN A 56 -12.61 2.28 1.52
N ASP A 57 -12.12 2.03 0.30
CA ASP A 57 -11.13 0.98 0.01
C ASP A 57 -9.77 1.22 0.69
N SER A 58 -9.29 2.47 0.69
CA SER A 58 -8.00 2.86 1.27
C SER A 58 -8.16 3.22 2.74
N LEU A 59 -7.37 2.59 3.63
CA LEU A 59 -7.45 2.86 5.07
C LEU A 59 -7.16 4.32 5.40
N ARG A 60 -6.19 4.95 4.71
CA ARG A 60 -5.71 6.31 5.04
C ARG A 60 -5.47 6.47 6.54
N MET A 61 -4.93 5.43 7.17
CA MET A 61 -4.82 5.37 8.63
C MET A 61 -3.55 6.08 9.11
N PRO A 62 -3.62 6.82 10.23
CA PRO A 62 -2.44 7.43 10.82
C PRO A 62 -1.39 6.38 11.21
N TYR A 63 -0.11 6.69 11.01
CA TYR A 63 1.00 5.79 11.34
C TYR A 63 0.99 5.29 12.80
N LYS A 64 0.46 6.09 13.75
CA LYS A 64 0.43 5.77 15.19
C LYS A 64 -0.24 4.44 15.51
N TYR A 65 -1.26 4.04 14.74
CA TYR A 65 -1.94 2.77 14.92
C TYR A 65 -1.02 1.58 14.63
N ILE A 66 -0.27 1.66 13.53
CA ILE A 66 0.70 0.61 13.16
C ILE A 66 1.89 0.59 14.10
N ASP A 67 2.41 1.76 14.49
CA ASP A 67 3.51 1.85 15.44
C ASP A 67 3.17 1.10 16.73
N LYS A 68 1.95 1.27 17.23
CA LYS A 68 1.46 0.59 18.43
C LYS A 68 1.35 -0.93 18.26
N ILE A 69 0.70 -1.39 17.18
CA ILE A 69 0.59 -2.83 16.88
C ILE A 69 1.97 -3.48 16.74
N LEU A 70 2.90 -2.83 16.03
CA LEU A 70 4.26 -3.36 15.83
C LEU A 70 5.07 -3.38 17.13
N MET A 71 4.93 -2.37 18.00
CA MET A 71 5.58 -2.34 19.31
C MET A 71 5.09 -3.47 20.23
N ASP A 72 3.79 -3.76 20.19
CA ASP A 72 3.18 -4.78 21.05
C ASP A 72 3.16 -6.18 20.42
N LYS A 73 3.61 -6.34 19.17
CA LYS A 73 3.55 -7.60 18.40
C LYS A 73 4.06 -8.81 19.20
N LEU A 74 5.11 -8.63 20.00
CA LEU A 74 5.70 -9.71 20.81
C LEU A 74 4.74 -10.27 21.87
N LEU A 75 3.73 -9.50 22.30
CA LEU A 75 2.70 -9.96 23.22
C LEU A 75 1.78 -11.01 22.58
N PHE A 76 1.71 -11.04 21.24
CA PHE A 76 0.80 -11.88 20.46
C PHE A 76 1.56 -12.79 19.48
N GLN A 77 2.81 -13.12 19.79
CA GLN A 77 3.68 -13.91 18.89
C GLN A 77 3.19 -15.35 18.68
N GLU A 78 2.34 -15.87 19.56
CA GLU A 78 1.74 -17.20 19.38
C GLU A 78 0.52 -17.15 18.48
N GLU A 79 -0.22 -16.04 18.47
CA GLU A 79 -1.44 -15.81 17.72
C GLU A 79 -1.15 -15.30 16.30
N ILE A 80 -0.15 -14.42 16.15
CA ILE A 80 0.17 -13.74 14.89
C ILE A 80 1.29 -14.48 14.14
N GLU A 81 0.99 -14.90 12.92
CA GLU A 81 1.98 -15.40 11.96
C GLU A 81 2.71 -14.23 11.27
N LEU A 82 1.94 -13.31 10.69
CA LEU A 82 2.46 -12.20 9.90
C LEU A 82 1.57 -10.96 10.05
N ILE A 83 2.18 -9.78 10.01
CA ILE A 83 1.45 -8.51 9.89
C ILE A 83 1.79 -7.92 8.53
N SER A 84 0.82 -7.96 7.62
CA SER A 84 0.92 -7.43 6.28
C SER A 84 0.42 -5.98 6.27
N ILE A 85 1.32 -5.06 5.92
CA ILE A 85 1.08 -3.62 5.92
C ILE A 85 1.57 -3.06 4.61
N SER A 86 0.80 -2.13 4.06
CA SER A 86 1.23 -1.29 2.96
C SER A 86 0.95 0.18 3.25
N SER A 87 1.88 1.07 2.89
CA SER A 87 1.66 2.51 2.96
C SER A 87 0.85 3.01 1.77
N VAL A 88 0.39 4.26 1.82
CA VAL A 88 -0.08 4.95 0.61
C VAL A 88 1.07 5.06 -0.42
N ASN A 89 0.70 5.30 -1.67
CA ASN A 89 1.67 5.63 -2.72
C ASN A 89 2.23 7.03 -2.49
N PHE A 90 3.54 7.13 -2.38
CA PHE A 90 4.26 8.40 -2.41
C PHE A 90 4.71 8.70 -3.83
N GLU A 91 4.42 9.90 -4.31
CA GLU A 91 4.83 10.31 -5.65
C GLU A 91 6.36 10.42 -5.73
N VAL A 92 6.91 9.83 -6.79
CA VAL A 92 8.30 10.02 -7.19
C VAL A 92 8.36 11.28 -8.06
N SER A 93 8.85 12.37 -7.48
CA SER A 93 8.94 13.66 -8.15
C SER A 93 9.99 14.56 -7.50
N GLU A 94 10.22 15.73 -8.10
CA GLU A 94 11.10 16.75 -7.52
C GLU A 94 10.58 17.24 -6.17
N GLU A 95 9.27 17.26 -5.96
CA GLU A 95 8.60 17.75 -4.74
C GLU A 95 8.20 16.61 -3.78
N GLY A 96 8.28 15.35 -4.20
CA GLY A 96 8.00 14.18 -3.38
C GLY A 96 9.26 13.39 -3.02
N ILE A 97 9.23 12.08 -3.29
CA ILE A 97 10.38 11.20 -3.11
C ILE A 97 11.24 11.23 -4.39
N ARG A 98 12.54 11.39 -4.23
CA ARG A 98 13.51 11.24 -5.31
C ARG A 98 14.29 9.96 -5.08
N TRP A 99 14.55 9.25 -6.17
CA TRP A 99 15.42 8.08 -6.15
C TRP A 99 16.64 8.30 -7.05
N GLY A 100 17.70 7.55 -6.78
CA GLY A 100 18.89 7.47 -7.61
C GLY A 100 19.68 6.20 -7.27
N MET A 101 20.88 6.09 -7.82
CA MET A 101 21.85 5.06 -7.40
C MET A 101 23.17 5.73 -7.04
N SER A 102 24.00 5.03 -6.26
CA SER A 102 25.40 5.43 -6.03
C SER A 102 26.16 5.58 -7.35
N ASN A 103 27.27 6.34 -7.33
CA ASN A 103 28.02 6.71 -8.54
C ASN A 103 28.32 5.48 -9.43
N ASN A 104 28.02 5.61 -10.74
CA ASN A 104 28.11 4.55 -11.76
C ASN A 104 27.17 3.34 -11.55
N GLY A 105 26.17 3.45 -10.68
CA GLY A 105 25.18 2.39 -10.47
C GLY A 105 24.18 2.21 -11.62
N LEU A 106 23.96 3.27 -12.40
CA LEU A 106 23.16 3.21 -13.62
C LEU A 106 24.03 3.33 -14.88
N VAL A 107 23.70 2.53 -15.88
CA VAL A 107 24.32 2.54 -17.21
C VAL A 107 23.30 2.89 -18.29
N ASN A 108 23.78 3.39 -19.44
CA ASN A 108 22.96 3.70 -20.62
C ASN A 108 21.80 4.67 -20.35
N THR A 109 21.92 5.56 -19.36
CA THR A 109 20.84 6.48 -18.94
C THR A 109 20.47 7.55 -19.97
N GLY A 110 21.30 7.76 -21.00
CA GLY A 110 21.01 8.64 -22.13
C GLY A 110 20.16 8.00 -23.24
N ASP A 111 19.90 6.70 -23.18
CA ASP A 111 19.04 6.00 -24.15
C ASP A 111 17.56 6.41 -23.97
N LYS A 112 16.82 6.50 -25.07
CA LYS A 112 15.39 6.85 -25.06
C LYS A 112 14.58 5.83 -24.25
N ASP A 113 14.92 4.55 -24.38
CA ASP A 113 14.25 3.49 -23.63
C ASP A 113 14.57 3.58 -22.14
N ALA A 114 15.82 3.91 -21.78
CA ALA A 114 16.21 4.16 -20.40
C ALA A 114 15.43 5.33 -19.80
N LEU A 115 15.34 6.46 -20.50
CA LEU A 115 14.56 7.62 -20.04
C LEU A 115 13.08 7.28 -19.85
N LYS A 116 12.51 6.47 -20.75
CA LYS A 116 11.11 6.03 -20.65
C LYS A 116 10.89 5.12 -19.44
N ILE A 117 11.76 4.13 -19.23
CA ILE A 117 11.59 3.13 -18.18
C ILE A 117 11.91 3.72 -16.81
N LEU A 118 13.06 4.38 -16.66
CA LEU A 118 13.47 5.00 -15.41
C LEU A 118 12.54 6.18 -15.07
N GLY A 119 12.06 6.93 -16.07
CA GLY A 119 11.04 7.98 -15.89
C GLY A 119 9.62 7.45 -15.68
N GLY A 120 9.38 6.17 -15.93
CA GLY A 120 8.12 5.45 -15.69
C GLY A 120 7.92 5.04 -14.24
N ILE A 121 8.94 5.17 -13.40
CA ILE A 121 8.84 4.98 -11.95
C ILE A 121 8.18 6.22 -11.35
N LYS A 122 6.92 6.07 -10.93
CA LYS A 122 6.09 7.18 -10.44
C LYS A 122 5.78 7.11 -8.96
N TYR A 123 5.97 5.96 -8.33
CA TYR A 123 5.56 5.76 -6.96
C TYR A 123 6.63 5.08 -6.12
N CYS A 124 6.59 5.36 -4.83
CA CYS A 124 7.32 4.61 -3.82
C CYS A 124 6.36 4.23 -2.69
N LYS A 125 6.47 3.00 -2.19
CA LYS A 125 5.54 2.44 -1.20
C LYS A 125 6.29 1.59 -0.18
N GLY A 126 5.95 1.74 1.10
CA GLY A 126 6.47 0.94 2.19
C GLY A 126 5.63 -0.32 2.38
N ILE A 127 6.27 -1.48 2.53
CA ILE A 127 5.62 -2.79 2.69
C ILE A 127 6.31 -3.65 3.77
N THR A 128 5.57 -4.55 4.42
CA THR A 128 6.16 -5.57 5.31
C THR A 128 6.27 -6.96 4.67
N ASP A 129 5.62 -7.15 3.52
CA ASP A 129 5.59 -8.40 2.76
C ASP A 129 5.25 -8.13 1.27
N THR A 130 5.36 -9.14 0.43
CA THR A 130 5.21 -9.04 -1.03
C THR A 130 3.77 -9.17 -1.52
N SER A 131 2.81 -9.55 -0.67
CA SER A 131 1.40 -9.69 -1.09
C SER A 131 0.84 -8.39 -1.65
N SER A 132 1.27 -7.24 -1.12
CA SER A 132 0.90 -5.91 -1.63
C SER A 132 1.33 -5.73 -3.10
N ILE A 133 2.54 -6.17 -3.46
CA ILE A 133 3.05 -6.11 -4.84
C ILE A 133 2.20 -7.02 -5.75
N ILE A 134 1.95 -8.25 -5.30
CA ILE A 134 1.21 -9.25 -6.09
C ILE A 134 -0.24 -8.80 -6.34
N ASN A 135 -0.89 -8.24 -5.30
CA ASN A 135 -2.27 -7.79 -5.34
C ASN A 135 -2.44 -6.54 -6.22
N GLU A 136 -1.56 -5.55 -6.08
CA GLU A 136 -1.62 -4.31 -6.85
C GLU A 136 -1.29 -4.51 -8.32
N LYS A 137 -0.23 -5.27 -8.61
CA LYS A 137 0.33 -5.37 -9.97
C LYS A 137 -0.30 -6.47 -10.82
N GLY A 138 -1.07 -7.39 -10.22
CA GLY A 138 -1.88 -8.40 -10.90
C GLY A 138 -1.07 -9.34 -11.82
N ASN A 139 -0.92 -10.61 -11.42
CA ASN A 139 -0.03 -11.56 -12.10
C ASN A 139 1.45 -11.13 -12.09
N SER A 140 1.86 -10.42 -11.04
CA SER A 140 3.26 -10.12 -10.76
C SER A 140 3.91 -11.29 -10.02
N SER A 141 5.19 -11.53 -10.30
CA SER A 141 6.04 -12.45 -9.56
C SER A 141 7.19 -11.67 -8.95
N VAL A 142 7.42 -11.82 -7.64
CA VAL A 142 8.60 -11.27 -6.97
C VAL A 142 9.71 -12.32 -6.97
N ILE A 143 10.91 -11.91 -7.37
CA ILE A 143 12.11 -12.74 -7.35
C ILE A 143 13.13 -12.06 -6.42
N PHE A 144 13.50 -12.75 -5.34
CA PHE A 144 14.57 -12.31 -4.47
C PHE A 144 15.93 -12.71 -5.04
N TYR A 145 16.91 -11.82 -4.87
CA TYR A 145 18.30 -12.11 -5.19
C TYR A 145 18.92 -13.06 -4.16
N GLU A 146 20.00 -13.73 -4.54
CA GLU A 146 20.68 -14.70 -3.70
C GLU A 146 21.03 -14.12 -2.32
N GLY A 147 20.70 -14.86 -1.26
CA GLY A 147 20.91 -14.45 0.12
C GLY A 147 19.77 -13.65 0.76
N TYR A 148 18.74 -13.29 -0.01
CA TYR A 148 17.58 -12.55 0.49
C TYR A 148 16.29 -13.37 0.45
N SER A 149 15.36 -12.99 1.33
CA SER A 149 14.00 -13.55 1.40
C SER A 149 13.03 -12.48 1.89
N GLU A 150 11.73 -12.76 1.78
CA GLU A 150 10.67 -11.84 2.20
C GLU A 150 10.76 -11.40 3.66
N GLN A 151 11.24 -12.28 4.55
CA GLN A 151 11.36 -12.02 5.99
C GLN A 151 12.15 -10.73 6.29
N ILE A 152 13.09 -10.39 5.40
CA ILE A 152 13.95 -9.22 5.55
C ILE A 152 13.20 -7.89 5.43
N LEU A 153 12.00 -7.87 4.84
CA LEU A 153 11.16 -6.67 4.75
C LEU A 153 10.63 -6.20 6.13
N THR A 154 10.66 -7.09 7.12
CA THR A 154 10.31 -6.77 8.52
C THR A 154 11.52 -6.40 9.38
N ASP A 155 12.75 -6.56 8.88
CA ASP A 155 13.96 -6.14 9.58
C ASP A 155 14.05 -4.60 9.61
N SER A 156 14.12 -4.02 10.81
CA SER A 156 14.30 -2.59 11.01
C SER A 156 15.76 -2.14 11.02
N SER A 157 16.72 -3.07 11.00
CA SER A 157 18.15 -2.79 11.15
C SER A 157 18.81 -2.29 9.87
N ASN A 158 18.23 -2.66 8.73
CA ASN A 158 18.76 -2.36 7.40
C ASN A 158 17.62 -1.87 6.50
N ASP A 159 17.98 -1.12 5.46
CA ASP A 159 17.03 -0.56 4.52
C ASP A 159 17.11 -1.32 3.18
N TYR A 160 15.97 -1.83 2.72
CA TYR A 160 15.88 -2.73 1.56
C TYR A 160 14.85 -2.23 0.55
N VAL A 161 15.08 -2.59 -0.72
CA VAL A 161 14.21 -2.21 -1.83
C VAL A 161 14.00 -3.36 -2.82
N ILE A 162 12.78 -3.48 -3.32
CA ILE A 162 12.37 -4.32 -4.45
C ILE A 162 12.01 -3.40 -5.60
N ILE A 163 12.58 -3.66 -6.78
CA ILE A 163 12.46 -2.81 -7.95
C ILE A 163 11.66 -3.47 -9.09
N PRO A 164 11.11 -2.71 -10.03
CA PRO A 164 10.62 -3.27 -11.29
C PRO A 164 11.74 -3.96 -12.07
N SER A 165 11.46 -5.14 -12.64
CA SER A 165 12.44 -5.88 -13.45
C SER A 165 12.82 -5.16 -14.76
N SER A 166 11.97 -4.23 -15.21
CA SER A 166 12.26 -3.32 -16.33
C SER A 166 13.56 -2.52 -16.12
N MET A 167 13.95 -2.27 -14.87
CA MET A 167 15.11 -1.47 -14.48
C MET A 167 16.45 -2.21 -14.61
N ILE A 168 16.51 -3.54 -14.45
CA ILE A 168 17.82 -4.18 -14.15
C ILE A 168 18.80 -4.08 -15.31
N ARG A 169 18.33 -4.03 -16.55
CA ARG A 169 19.20 -3.80 -17.74
C ARG A 169 19.93 -2.44 -17.72
N TYR A 170 19.51 -1.51 -16.86
CA TYR A 170 20.13 -0.21 -16.67
C TYR A 170 20.92 -0.14 -15.37
N ILE A 171 20.92 -1.18 -14.54
CA ILE A 171 21.81 -1.30 -13.39
C ILE A 171 23.12 -1.87 -13.89
N ASN A 172 24.23 -1.27 -13.45
CA ASN A 172 25.56 -1.72 -13.81
C ASN A 172 25.79 -3.18 -13.32
N ASP A 173 26.06 -4.09 -14.25
CA ASP A 173 26.21 -5.53 -14.00
C ASP A 173 27.59 -5.89 -13.43
N GLU A 174 28.56 -4.99 -13.51
CA GLU A 174 29.86 -5.11 -12.85
C GLU A 174 29.77 -4.93 -11.32
N LEU A 175 28.65 -4.41 -10.80
CA LEU A 175 28.45 -4.24 -9.38
C LEU A 175 28.16 -5.57 -8.67
N THR A 176 28.82 -5.76 -7.54
CA THR A 176 28.46 -6.81 -6.58
C THR A 176 27.08 -6.55 -5.97
N SER A 177 26.45 -7.58 -5.41
CA SER A 177 25.14 -7.44 -4.73
C SER A 177 25.14 -6.37 -3.63
N GLU A 178 26.26 -6.21 -2.93
CA GLU A 178 26.41 -5.20 -1.87
C GLU A 178 26.56 -3.77 -2.41
N GLU A 179 27.02 -3.61 -3.66
CA GLU A 179 27.17 -2.30 -4.31
C GLU A 179 25.91 -1.85 -5.04
N LYS A 180 24.96 -2.76 -5.28
CA LYS A 180 23.64 -2.46 -5.86
C LYS A 180 22.74 -1.76 -4.83
N VAL A 181 23.05 -0.49 -4.61
CA VAL A 181 22.38 0.37 -3.63
C VAL A 181 21.63 1.50 -4.32
N MET A 182 20.33 1.56 -4.08
CA MET A 182 19.46 2.66 -4.45
C MET A 182 19.47 3.73 -3.35
N THR A 183 19.51 5.00 -3.74
CA THR A 183 19.34 6.10 -2.79
C THR A 183 17.91 6.63 -2.88
N LEU A 184 17.24 6.80 -1.75
CA LEU A 184 15.98 7.54 -1.66
C LEU A 184 16.14 8.76 -0.77
N ARG A 185 15.53 9.87 -1.14
CA ARG A 185 15.45 11.09 -0.34
C ARG A 185 14.12 11.76 -0.54
N HIS A 186 13.59 12.39 0.50
CA HIS A 186 12.46 13.30 0.34
C HIS A 186 12.98 14.67 -0.12
N SER A 187 12.17 15.40 -0.89
CA SER A 187 12.49 16.74 -1.41
C SER A 187 12.60 17.82 -0.31
N SER A 188 11.89 17.63 0.81
CA SER A 188 11.71 18.63 1.86
C SER A 188 12.91 18.70 2.79
N GLU A 189 13.76 19.72 2.63
CA GLU A 189 14.84 20.23 3.51
C GLU A 189 15.76 19.23 4.28
N SER A 190 15.55 17.92 4.16
CA SER A 190 16.36 16.92 4.83
C SER A 190 17.50 16.54 3.90
N ASN A 191 18.72 16.73 4.37
CA ASN A 191 19.90 16.13 3.76
C ASN A 191 19.94 14.61 3.99
N SER A 192 18.86 14.00 4.50
CA SER A 192 18.79 12.57 4.78
C SER A 192 18.62 11.80 3.49
N ILE A 193 19.67 11.11 3.07
CA ILE A 193 19.66 10.17 1.97
C ILE A 193 19.61 8.78 2.62
N GLY A 194 18.52 8.05 2.40
CA GLY A 194 18.45 6.63 2.75
C GLY A 194 19.15 5.81 1.68
N GLN A 195 19.89 4.78 2.10
CA GLN A 195 20.63 3.86 1.23
C GLN A 195 19.98 2.49 1.33
N TYR A 196 19.39 2.04 0.23
CA TYR A 196 18.56 0.84 0.17
C TYR A 196 19.25 -0.22 -0.67
N LYS A 197 19.54 -1.38 -0.08
CA LYS A 197 20.06 -2.52 -0.83
C LYS A 197 18.95 -3.10 -1.70
N ILE A 198 19.24 -3.34 -2.98
CA ILE A 198 18.30 -3.97 -3.91
C ILE A 198 18.30 -5.47 -3.64
N ILE A 199 17.19 -5.99 -3.11
CA ILE A 199 17.08 -7.39 -2.66
C ILE A 199 16.28 -8.27 -3.62
N GLY A 200 15.66 -7.68 -4.62
CA GLY A 200 14.83 -8.42 -5.56
C GLY A 200 14.12 -7.51 -6.55
N GLU A 201 13.36 -8.16 -7.42
CA GLU A 201 12.64 -7.52 -8.50
C GLU A 201 11.25 -8.10 -8.69
N TYR A 202 10.37 -7.35 -9.33
CA TYR A 202 9.04 -7.83 -9.71
C TYR A 202 8.70 -7.52 -11.16
N THR A 203 7.82 -8.34 -11.74
CA THR A 203 7.31 -8.14 -13.10
C THR A 203 5.97 -7.42 -13.08
N THR A 204 5.73 -6.51 -14.02
CA THR A 204 4.43 -5.86 -14.19
C THR A 204 4.16 -5.53 -15.65
N LYS A 205 2.89 -5.32 -15.97
CA LYS A 205 2.41 -4.80 -17.27
C LYS A 205 1.81 -3.40 -17.14
N ASP A 206 1.88 -2.82 -15.95
CA ASP A 206 1.37 -1.47 -15.70
C ASP A 206 2.14 -0.44 -16.51
N GLU A 207 1.48 0.68 -16.78
CA GLU A 207 2.12 1.84 -17.41
C GLU A 207 3.15 2.49 -16.49
N TYR A 208 2.88 2.48 -15.17
CA TYR A 208 3.72 3.10 -14.17
C TYR A 208 4.23 2.10 -13.14
N ASP A 209 5.51 2.26 -12.85
CA ASP A 209 6.27 1.43 -11.94
C ASP A 209 6.33 2.04 -10.54
N THR A 210 6.42 1.15 -9.55
CA THR A 210 6.50 1.48 -8.11
C THR A 210 7.79 0.89 -7.52
N ILE A 211 8.53 1.68 -6.76
CA ILE A 211 9.62 1.18 -5.92
C ILE A 211 9.02 0.75 -4.57
N TYR A 212 9.25 -0.51 -4.17
CA TYR A 212 8.77 -1.01 -2.89
C TYR A 212 9.93 -1.09 -1.89
N VAL A 213 9.78 -0.49 -0.72
CA VAL A 213 10.78 -0.54 0.35
C VAL A 213 10.21 -1.18 1.60
N SER A 214 11.07 -1.62 2.52
CA SER A 214 10.59 -2.04 3.84
C SER A 214 9.85 -0.88 4.53
N TYR A 215 8.71 -1.20 5.13
CA TYR A 215 7.81 -0.21 5.76
C TYR A 215 8.53 0.63 6.81
N SER A 216 9.36 0.00 7.64
CA SER A 216 10.20 0.67 8.64
C SER A 216 11.15 1.70 8.01
N SER A 217 11.74 1.38 6.86
CA SER A 217 12.65 2.29 6.15
C SER A 217 11.94 3.47 5.52
N MET A 218 10.72 3.28 5.02
CA MET A 218 9.88 4.39 4.55
C MET A 218 9.54 5.33 5.73
N VAL A 219 9.17 4.77 6.87
CA VAL A 219 8.87 5.56 8.08
C VAL A 219 10.10 6.36 8.53
N LYS A 220 11.29 5.76 8.54
CA LYS A 220 12.54 6.47 8.86
C LYS A 220 12.77 7.65 7.91
N LEU A 221 12.59 7.43 6.61
CA LEU A 221 12.75 8.45 5.58
C LEU A 221 11.80 9.63 5.81
N LEU A 222 10.52 9.36 6.05
CA LEU A 222 9.50 10.39 6.27
C LEU A 222 9.69 11.13 7.60
N LYS A 223 10.07 10.43 8.67
CA LYS A 223 10.42 11.05 9.96
C LYS A 223 11.64 11.97 9.82
N ALA A 224 12.66 11.56 9.09
CA ALA A 224 13.84 12.39 8.82
C ALA A 224 13.50 13.64 7.99
N ALA A 225 12.51 13.52 7.10
CA ALA A 225 11.94 14.61 6.31
C ALA A 225 10.88 15.45 7.05
N LYS A 226 10.53 15.10 8.30
CA LYS A 226 9.50 15.75 9.12
C LYS A 226 8.12 15.80 8.45
N ILE A 227 7.79 14.76 7.68
CA ILE A 227 6.49 14.63 7.01
C ILE A 227 5.42 14.16 8.00
N GLU A 228 4.24 14.76 7.94
CA GLU A 228 3.08 14.33 8.71
C GLU A 228 2.54 12.99 8.18
N MET A 229 2.27 12.05 9.07
CA MET A 229 1.85 10.68 8.73
C MET A 229 0.42 10.39 9.21
N SER A 230 -0.51 11.34 8.97
CA SER A 230 -1.93 11.23 9.33
C SER A 230 -2.75 10.39 8.35
N GLU A 231 -2.33 10.30 7.09
CA GLU A 231 -2.94 9.44 6.06
C GLU A 231 -1.90 8.51 5.43
N TYR A 232 -1.27 7.67 6.25
CA TYR A 232 -0.06 6.94 5.83
C TYR A 232 -0.32 5.49 5.44
N VAL A 233 -1.18 4.80 6.17
CA VAL A 233 -1.38 3.36 6.04
C VAL A 233 -2.53 3.11 5.09
N ASP A 234 -2.29 2.28 4.08
CA ASP A 234 -3.25 1.99 3.01
C ASP A 234 -3.95 0.66 3.24
N THR A 235 -3.20 -0.37 3.68
CA THR A 235 -3.74 -1.68 4.05
C THR A 235 -3.08 -2.20 5.33
N LEU A 236 -3.86 -2.96 6.12
CA LEU A 236 -3.40 -3.70 7.29
C LEU A 236 -4.17 -5.02 7.39
N LEU A 237 -3.43 -6.12 7.36
CA LEU A 237 -3.93 -7.48 7.54
C LEU A 237 -3.04 -8.21 8.55
N ILE A 238 -3.65 -8.86 9.54
CA ILE A 238 -2.98 -9.69 10.54
C ILE A 238 -3.29 -11.14 10.23
N ILE A 239 -2.29 -11.89 9.77
CA ILE A 239 -2.40 -13.32 9.50
C ILE A 239 -2.18 -14.08 10.80
N LEU A 240 -3.09 -15.01 11.10
CA LEU A 240 -3.13 -15.72 12.37
C LEU A 240 -2.61 -17.15 12.22
N ASN A 241 -1.85 -17.60 13.21
CA ASN A 241 -1.43 -19.00 13.31
C ASN A 241 -2.66 -19.92 13.42
N GLU A 242 -2.69 -20.99 12.62
CA GLU A 242 -3.82 -21.93 12.62
C GLU A 242 -3.99 -22.62 13.99
N GLY A 243 -5.24 -22.71 14.46
CA GLY A 243 -5.60 -23.42 15.70
C GLY A 243 -5.23 -22.72 17.01
N LYS A 244 -4.84 -21.44 16.96
CA LYS A 244 -4.50 -20.63 18.14
C LYS A 244 -5.70 -19.82 18.65
N ASP A 245 -5.81 -19.74 19.97
CA ASP A 245 -6.81 -18.89 20.63
C ASP A 245 -6.41 -17.42 20.47
N CYS A 246 -7.24 -16.66 19.76
CA CYS A 246 -6.98 -15.26 19.46
C CYS A 246 -7.72 -14.30 20.41
N THR A 247 -8.37 -14.79 21.48
CA THR A 247 -9.20 -13.96 22.38
C THR A 247 -8.45 -12.73 22.89
N LYS A 248 -7.20 -12.89 23.36
CA LYS A 248 -6.39 -11.77 23.85
C LYS A 248 -6.05 -10.75 22.77
N LEU A 249 -5.79 -11.23 21.54
CA LEU A 249 -5.53 -10.36 20.41
C LEU A 249 -6.79 -9.57 20.04
N ILE A 250 -7.96 -10.20 20.06
CA ILE A 250 -9.24 -9.53 19.80
C ILE A 250 -9.52 -8.45 20.86
N GLU A 251 -9.41 -8.79 22.15
CA GLU A 251 -9.58 -7.82 23.25
C GLU A 251 -8.62 -6.62 23.10
N TYR A 252 -7.37 -6.87 22.68
CA TYR A 252 -6.42 -5.81 22.38
C TYR A 252 -6.85 -4.94 21.19
N LEU A 253 -7.34 -5.54 20.11
CA LEU A 253 -7.78 -4.79 18.92
C LEU A 253 -9.00 -3.92 19.23
N GLU A 254 -9.92 -4.37 20.10
CA GLU A 254 -11.10 -3.61 20.53
C GLU A 254 -10.75 -2.26 21.22
N GLU A 255 -9.53 -2.14 21.77
CA GLU A 255 -9.02 -0.89 22.34
C GLU A 255 -8.78 0.21 21.28
N TYR A 256 -8.56 -0.17 20.01
CA TYR A 256 -8.15 0.75 18.93
C TYR A 256 -9.13 0.75 17.75
N PHE A 257 -9.79 -0.37 17.50
CA PHE A 257 -10.65 -0.63 16.35
C PHE A 257 -12.01 -1.14 16.83
N ALA A 258 -13.07 -0.84 16.09
CA ALA A 258 -14.39 -1.40 16.37
C ALA A 258 -14.46 -2.85 15.92
N ASP A 259 -15.17 -3.70 16.66
CA ASP A 259 -15.59 -5.01 16.17
C ASP A 259 -16.67 -4.82 15.10
N ALA A 260 -16.41 -5.31 13.87
CA ALA A 260 -17.35 -5.20 12.76
C ALA A 260 -18.69 -5.90 13.01
N ASP A 261 -18.72 -6.92 13.87
CA ASP A 261 -19.96 -7.64 14.24
C ASP A 261 -20.77 -6.93 15.34
N SER A 262 -20.21 -5.87 15.93
CA SER A 262 -20.78 -5.17 17.09
C SER A 262 -20.63 -3.64 17.02
N LEU A 263 -20.72 -3.03 15.84
CA LEU A 263 -20.44 -1.60 15.63
C LEU A 263 -21.25 -0.66 16.54
N GLU A 264 -22.48 -1.01 16.91
CA GLU A 264 -23.32 -0.21 17.81
C GLU A 264 -22.70 -0.01 19.20
N LYS A 265 -21.80 -0.90 19.63
CA LYS A 265 -21.08 -0.76 20.92
C LYS A 265 -20.11 0.41 20.91
N TYR A 266 -19.70 0.92 19.74
CA TYR A 266 -18.65 1.92 19.59
C TYR A 266 -19.20 3.30 19.21
N GLU A 267 -20.50 3.42 18.95
CA GLU A 267 -21.13 4.68 18.53
C GLU A 267 -20.93 5.79 19.59
N GLY A 268 -20.36 6.92 19.15
CA GLY A 268 -20.08 8.07 20.00
C GLY A 268 -18.94 7.89 21.01
N LYS A 269 -18.21 6.76 20.96
CA LYS A 269 -17.05 6.50 21.82
C LYS A 269 -15.74 6.91 21.14
N ILE A 270 -14.70 7.02 21.97
CA ILE A 270 -13.32 7.24 21.55
C ILE A 270 -12.47 6.02 21.93
N ASN A 271 -11.44 5.75 21.14
CA ASN A 271 -10.49 4.66 21.34
C ASN A 271 -9.32 5.09 22.23
N MET A 272 -8.35 4.19 22.45
CA MET A 272 -7.17 4.44 23.30
C MET A 272 -6.22 5.54 22.80
N PHE A 273 -6.45 6.10 21.60
CA PHE A 273 -5.76 7.28 21.10
C PHE A 273 -6.56 8.57 21.21
N ASP A 274 -7.68 8.55 21.95
CA ASP A 274 -8.67 9.63 22.03
C ASP A 274 -9.29 10.01 20.68
N ASP A 275 -9.22 9.11 19.68
CA ASP A 275 -9.86 9.29 18.38
C ASP A 275 -11.24 8.60 18.36
N PRO A 276 -12.21 9.09 17.56
CA PRO A 276 -13.43 8.33 17.29
C PRO A 276 -13.11 6.98 16.63
N TYR A 277 -13.89 5.95 16.95
CA TYR A 277 -13.82 4.68 16.23
C TYR A 277 -14.31 4.87 14.78
N ILE A 278 -13.37 4.98 13.84
CA ILE A 278 -13.61 5.10 12.39
C ILE A 278 -13.07 3.91 11.59
N TYR A 279 -12.36 3.01 12.27
CA TYR A 279 -11.78 1.79 11.74
C TYR A 279 -12.38 0.58 12.47
N GLN A 280 -12.55 -0.51 11.75
CA GLN A 280 -13.06 -1.77 12.26
C GLN A 280 -12.11 -2.92 11.96
N PHE A 281 -12.14 -3.97 12.77
CA PHE A 281 -11.52 -5.24 12.43
C PHE A 281 -12.57 -6.26 11.98
N VAL A 282 -12.23 -7.06 10.98
CA VAL A 282 -13.06 -8.15 10.44
C VAL A 282 -12.27 -9.45 10.57
N HIS A 283 -12.82 -10.43 11.26
CA HIS A 283 -12.18 -11.75 11.43
C HIS A 283 -12.65 -12.71 10.34
N TYR A 284 -11.73 -13.12 9.47
CA TYR A 284 -11.91 -14.21 8.52
C TYR A 284 -11.39 -15.51 9.13
N SER A 285 -12.29 -16.45 9.41
CA SER A 285 -11.96 -17.79 9.89
C SER A 285 -12.10 -18.82 8.77
N LYS A 286 -11.15 -19.76 8.67
CA LYS A 286 -11.30 -20.97 7.83
C LYS A 286 -12.26 -21.97 8.43
#